data_AF-A0A4Q3M4P8-F1
#
_entry.id   AF-A0A4Q3M4P8-F1
#
_cell.length_a   1.000
_cell.length_b   1.000
_cell.length_c   1.000
_cell.angle_alpha   90.00
_cell.angle_beta   90.00
_cell.angle_gamma   90.00
#
_symmetry.space_group_name_H-M   'P 1'
#
loop_
_entity.id
_entity.type
_entity.pdbx_description
1 polymer ?
#
loop_
_entity_poly.entity_id
_entity_poly.type
_entity_poly.pdbx_seq_one_letter_code
_entity_poly.pdbx_strand_id
1 'polypeptide(L)' 'MKEIIIRCPVTQIPVRTGQLTTPTSFRAMAVTGTVEECAACGKPHTWDSREAWLIDAEAEALSRSSFEVE' A
#
# COMPACT_ATOMS: atom_id res chain seq x y z
N MET A 1 -6.94 -6.90 8.35
CA MET A 1 -5.95 -5.78 8.40
C MET A 1 -5.66 -5.34 6.97
N LYS A 2 -5.29 -4.07 6.72
CA LYS A 2 -5.07 -3.57 5.36
C LYS A 2 -3.59 -3.31 5.08
N GLU A 3 -3.12 -3.62 3.88
CA GLU A 3 -1.77 -3.31 3.43
C GLU A 3 -1.71 -1.89 2.87
N ILE A 4 -0.61 -1.18 3.14
CA ILE A 4 -0.36 0.15 2.57
C ILE A 4 0.28 -0.02 1.19
N ILE A 5 -0.40 0.48 0.17
CA ILE A 5 0.12 0.68 -1.18
C ILE A 5 0.43 2.15 -1.35
N ILE A 6 1.55 2.45 -2.00
CA ILE A 6 1.89 3.82 -2.39
C ILE A 6 2.29 3.91 -3.84
N ARG A 7 1.90 4.97 -4.53
CA ARG A 7 2.34 5.21 -5.91
C ARG A 7 3.71 5.87 -5.93
N CYS A 8 4.64 5.30 -6.69
CA CYS A 8 5.91 5.97 -6.95
C CYS A 8 5.66 7.21 -7.82
N PRO A 9 6.09 8.43 -7.43
CA PRO A 9 5.88 9.63 -8.24
C PRO A 9 6.68 9.60 -9.56
N VAL A 10 7.80 8.87 -9.61
CA VAL A 10 8.67 8.77 -10.78
C VAL A 10 8.16 7.74 -11.78
N THR A 11 7.91 6.51 -11.34
CA THR A 11 7.48 5.42 -12.23
C THR A 11 5.97 5.37 -12.40
N GLN A 12 5.22 6.07 -11.55
CA GLN A 12 3.75 6.05 -11.50
C GLN A 12 3.16 4.66 -11.22
N ILE A 13 3.99 3.71 -10.76
CA ILE A 13 3.62 2.32 -10.45
C ILE A 13 3.25 2.20 -8.96
N PRO A 14 2.21 1.41 -8.62
CA PRO A 14 1.90 1.07 -7.24
C PRO A 14 2.96 0.14 -6.63
N VAL A 15 3.49 0.55 -5.48
CA VAL A 15 4.51 -0.18 -4.71
C VAL A 15 3.90 -0.67 -3.42
N ARG A 16 4.03 -1.99 -3.18
CA ARG A 16 3.66 -2.62 -1.91
C ARG A 16 4.73 -2.29 -0.88
N THR A 17 4.32 -1.70 0.24
CA THR A 17 5.25 -1.42 1.35
C THR A 17 5.42 -2.64 2.27
N GLY A 18 4.55 -3.66 2.17
CA GLY A 18 4.50 -4.78 3.11
C GLY A 18 3.98 -4.39 4.50
N GLN A 19 3.66 -3.11 4.71
CA GLN A 19 3.24 -2.60 6.00
C GLN A 19 1.73 -2.79 6.17
N LEU A 20 1.35 -3.58 7.16
CA LEU A 20 -0.04 -3.80 7.54
C LEU A 20 -0.47 -2.75 8.58
N THR A 21 -1.61 -2.12 8.33
CA THR A 21 -2.18 -1.13 9.24
C THR A 21 -3.71 -1.19 9.25
N THR A 22 -4.31 -0.45 10.16
CA THR A 22 -5.77 -0.24 10.18
C THR A 22 -6.12 1.09 9.52
N PRO A 23 -7.33 1.27 8.96
CA PRO A 23 -7.76 2.54 8.37
C PRO A 23 -7.66 3.74 9.32
N THR A 24 -7.95 3.51 10.60
CA THR A 24 -7.87 4.54 11.65
C THR A 24 -6.41 4.92 11.91
N SER A 25 -5.52 3.93 12.05
CA SER A 25 -4.08 4.17 12.19
C SER A 25 -3.48 4.79 10.93
N PHE A 26 -3.91 4.40 9.74
CA PHE A 26 -3.46 5.00 8.48
C PHE A 26 -3.85 6.47 8.34
N ARG A 27 -5.07 6.85 8.76
CA ARG A 27 -5.48 8.27 8.80
C ARG A 27 -4.74 9.07 9.87
N ALA A 28 -4.40 8.44 10.99
CA ALA A 28 -3.64 9.06 12.09
C ALA A 28 -2.13 9.12 11.80
N MET A 29 -1.61 8.15 11.04
CA MET A 29 -0.31 8.19 10.39
C MET A 29 -0.43 9.19 9.24
N ALA A 30 -0.31 10.47 9.57
CA ALA A 30 0.29 11.38 8.61
C ALA A 30 1.58 10.66 8.18
N VAL A 31 1.66 10.22 6.92
CA VAL A 31 2.91 9.67 6.39
C VAL A 31 3.83 10.87 6.37
N THR A 32 4.52 11.09 7.49
CA THR A 32 5.27 12.29 7.81
C THR A 32 6.59 12.22 7.09
N GLY A 33 6.54 12.31 5.77
CA GLY A 33 7.69 12.46 4.91
C GLY A 33 8.83 11.48 5.19
N THR A 34 8.51 10.24 5.56
CA THR A 34 9.53 9.20 5.72
C THR A 34 10.15 8.99 4.35
N VAL A 35 11.43 9.31 4.25
CA VAL A 35 12.20 9.12 3.02
C VAL A 35 12.61 7.66 3.01
N GLU A 36 11.89 6.84 2.25
CA GLU A 36 12.25 5.44 2.08
C GLU A 36 12.62 5.15 0.62
N GLU A 37 13.49 4.17 0.44
CA GLU A 37 13.94 3.77 -0.87
C GLU A 37 12.82 3.02 -1.60
N CYS A 38 12.46 3.52 -2.78
CA CYS A 38 11.40 2.93 -3.57
C CYS A 38 11.88 1.65 -4.24
N ALA A 39 11.25 0.51 -3.93
CA ALA A 39 11.54 -0.77 -4.56
C ALA A 39 11.28 -0.80 -6.08
N ALA A 40 10.49 0.13 -6.64
CA ALA A 40 10.20 0.19 -8.07
C ALA A 40 11.22 0.99 -8.88
N CYS A 41 11.82 2.04 -8.31
CA CYS A 41 12.73 2.93 -9.05
C CYS A 41 14.14 2.99 -8.44
N GLY A 42 14.35 2.42 -7.25
CA GLY A 42 15.61 2.44 -6.50
C GLY A 42 16.01 3.82 -5.98
N LYS A 43 15.09 4.80 -5.95
CA LYS A 43 15.36 6.15 -5.47
C LYS A 43 14.63 6.43 -4.15
N PRO A 44 15.20 7.23 -3.26
CA PRO A 44 14.52 7.69 -2.05
C PRO A 44 13.35 8.60 -2.41
N HIS A 45 12.18 8.31 -1.86
CA HIS A 45 10.97 9.10 -2.04
C HIS A 45 10.36 9.49 -0.70
N THR A 46 9.96 10.75 -0.62
CA THR A 46 9.11 11.25 0.47
C THR A 46 7.70 10.77 0.18
N TRP A 47 7.27 9.79 0.95
CA TRP A 47 5.94 9.22 0.83
C TRP A 47 4.92 10.16 1.46
N ASP A 48 3.90 10.56 0.70
CA ASP A 48 2.79 11.36 1.22
C ASP A 48 1.54 10.49 1.33
N SER A 49 0.83 10.62 2.44
CA SER A 49 -0.43 9.94 2.73
C SER A 49 -1.52 10.17 1.68
N ARG A 50 -1.43 11.23 0.87
CA ARG A 50 -2.35 11.53 -0.25
C ARG A 50 -2.13 10.62 -1.46
N GLU A 51 -0.92 10.10 -1.63
CA GLU A 51 -0.56 9.19 -2.72
C GLU A 51 -0.51 7.72 -2.28
N ALA A 52 -0.86 7.46 -1.02
CA ALA A 52 -1.00 6.13 -0.45
C ALA A 52 -2.48 5.74 -0.31
N TRP A 53 -2.77 4.47 -0.51
CA TRP A 53 -4.09 3.88 -0.26
C TRP A 53 -3.97 2.51 0.37
N LEU A 54 -5.05 2.10 1.04
CA LEU A 54 -5.12 0.83 1.70
C LEU A 54 -5.80 -0.20 0.80
N ILE A 55 -5.15 -1.36 0.64
CA ILE A 55 -5.75 -2.55 0.04
C ILE A 55 -6.09 -3.56 1.13
N ASP A 56 -7.25 -4.20 1.03
CA ASP A 56 -7.58 -5.34 1.88
C ASP A 56 -6.68 -6.51 1.50
N ALA A 57 -5.68 -6.81 2.35
CA ALA A 57 -4.82 -7.97 2.18
C ALA A 57 -5.63 -9.29 2.21
N GLU A 58 -6.81 -9.28 2.84
CA GLU A 58 -7.72 -10.42 2.92
C GLU A 58 -8.68 -10.54 1.71
N ALA A 59 -8.94 -9.45 0.98
CA ALA A 59 -9.86 -9.48 -0.15
C ALA A 59 -9.29 -10.25 -1.36
N GLU A 60 -7.96 -10.25 -1.53
CA GLU A 60 -7.31 -11.07 -2.57
C GLU A 60 -7.34 -12.57 -2.27
N ALA A 61 -7.35 -12.96 -0.99
CA ALA A 61 -7.45 -14.38 -0.61
C ALA A 61 -8.85 -14.96 -0.85
N LEU A 62 -9.90 -14.15 -0.62
CA LEU A 62 -11.30 -14.55 -0.79
C LEU A 62 -11.77 -14.55 -2.26
N SER A 63 -11.20 -13.69 -3.11
CA SER A 63 -11.56 -13.68 -4.54
C SER A 63 -10.99 -14.87 -5.32
N ARG A 64 -9.95 -15.55 -4.82
CA ARG A 64 -9.45 -16.83 -5.38
C ARG A 64 -10.20 -18.06 -4.86
N SER A 65 -10.99 -17.91 -3.81
CA SER A 65 -11.75 -19.02 -3.19
C SER A 65 -13.25 -18.99 -3.52
N SER A 66 -13.68 -18.08 -4.41
CA SER A 66 -15.06 -18.03 -4.93
C SER A 66 -15.25 -18.75 -6.28
N PHE A 67 -14.24 -19.48 -6.78
CA PHE A 67 -14.39 -20.38 -7.93
C PHE A 67 -14.36 -21.84 -7.46
N GLU A 68 -15.30 -22.22 -6.61
CA GLU A 68 -15.71 -23.62 -6.48
C GLU A 68 -17.23 -23.61 -6.51
N VAL A 69 -17.77 -23.74 -7.73
CA VAL A 69 -19.18 -23.99 -7.99
C VAL A 69 -19.32 -25.45 -8.40
N GLU A 70 -20.07 -26.17 -7.55
CA GLU A 70 -20.81 -27.43 -7.75
C GLU A 70 -20.03 -28.76 -7.92
#